data_AF-A0A7C5UB87-F1
#
_entry.id   AF-A0A7C5UB87-F1
#
_cell.length_a   1.000
_cell.length_b   1.000
_cell.length_c   1.000
_cell.angle_alpha   90.00
_cell.angle_beta   90.00
_cell.angle_gamma   90.00
#
_symmetry.space_group_name_H-M   'P 1'
#
loop_
_entity.id
_entity.type
_entity.pdbx_description
1 polymer ?
#
loop_
_entity_poly.entity_id
_entity_poly.type
_entity_poly.pdbx_seq_one_letter_code
_entity_poly.pdbx_strand_id
1 'polypeptide(L)' 'MASEGSGVGKEFEELVSIVAKLRSEDGCPWDRAQTLQSMKRCIIEEAYEVTQAIDENDMEKLREELG' A
#
# COMPACT_ATOMS: atom_id res chain seq x y z
N MET A 1 -20.16 -18.15 -20.24
CA MET A 1 -19.22 -18.18 -19.10
C MET A 1 -18.96 -16.72 -18.76
N ALA A 2 -19.69 -16.18 -17.79
CA ALA A 2 -19.52 -14.79 -17.39
C ALA A 2 -18.14 -14.67 -16.74
N SER A 3 -17.28 -13.83 -17.30
CA SER A 3 -16.04 -13.42 -16.66
C SER A 3 -16.40 -12.75 -15.33
N GLU A 4 -16.05 -13.39 -14.22
CA GLU A 4 -16.10 -12.76 -12.91
C GLU A 4 -15.22 -11.51 -12.97
N GLY A 5 -15.82 -10.33 -12.78
CA GLY A 5 -15.07 -9.07 -12.68
C GLY A 5 -14.07 -9.18 -11.54
N SER A 6 -12.82 -8.76 -11.77
CA SER A 6 -11.72 -8.91 -10.82
C SER A 6 -12.09 -8.36 -9.45
N GLY A 7 -11.90 -9.17 -8.39
CA GLY A 7 -12.07 -8.75 -7.00
C GLY A 7 -11.26 -7.50 -6.63
N VAL A 8 -10.20 -7.20 -7.39
CA VAL A 8 -9.22 -6.12 -7.14
C VAL A 8 -9.85 -4.80 -6.70
N GLY A 9 -10.97 -4.40 -7.30
CA GLY A 9 -11.67 -3.17 -6.92
C GLY A 9 -12.17 -3.21 -5.47
N LYS A 10 -12.72 -4.35 -5.03
CA LYS A 10 -13.18 -4.58 -3.67
C LYS A 10 -12.03 -4.62 -2.67
N GLU A 11 -10.93 -5.31 -2.99
CA GLU A 11 -9.78 -5.34 -2.06
C GLU A 11 -9.14 -3.95 -1.92
N PHE A 12 -9.10 -3.15 -2.99
CA PHE A 12 -8.64 -1.77 -2.92
C PHE A 12 -9.59 -0.88 -2.08
N GLU A 13 -10.91 -1.04 -2.22
CA GLU A 13 -11.90 -0.37 -1.37
C GLU A 13 -11.72 -0.73 0.13
N GLU A 14 -11.36 -1.98 0.42
CA GLU A 14 -11.05 -2.42 1.78
C GLU A 14 -9.77 -1.75 2.32
N LEU A 15 -8.69 -1.70 1.52
CA LEU A 15 -7.47 -0.97 1.88
C LEU A 15 -7.76 0.51 2.18
N VAL A 16 -8.51 1.19 1.32
CA VAL A 16 -8.92 2.59 1.53
C VAL A 16 -9.71 2.74 2.84
N SER A 17 -10.60 1.80 3.13
CA SER A 17 -11.40 1.79 4.36
C SER A 17 -10.53 1.60 5.61
N ILE A 18 -9.52 0.73 5.55
CA ILE A 18 -8.54 0.53 6.62
C ILE A 18 -7.75 1.81 6.88
N VAL A 19 -7.21 2.44 5.83
CA VAL A 19 -6.46 3.70 5.95
C VAL A 19 -7.35 4.81 6.53
N ALA A 20 -8.62 4.91 6.10
CA ALA A 20 -9.58 5.87 6.65
C ALA A 20 -9.83 5.63 8.15
N LYS A 21 -9.97 4.36 8.57
CA LYS A 21 -10.13 4.00 9.98
C LYS A 21 -8.89 4.36 10.81
N LEU A 22 -7.69 4.04 10.32
CA LEU A 22 -6.43 4.39 11.00
C LEU A 22 -6.26 5.90 11.17
N ARG A 23 -6.76 6.69 10.23
CA ARG A 23 -6.69 8.17 10.26
C ARG A 23 -7.89 8.86 10.93
N SER A 24 -8.89 8.12 11.40
CA SER A 24 -10.06 8.65 12.09
C SER A 24 -9.70 9.25 13.46
N GLU A 25 -10.60 9.98 14.12
CA GLU A 25 -10.34 10.60 15.43
C GLU A 25 -9.90 9.58 16.50
N ASP A 26 -10.54 8.41 16.51
CA ASP A 26 -10.24 7.27 17.39
C ASP A 26 -9.19 6.30 16.80
N GLY A 27 -8.56 6.69 15.69
CA GLY A 27 -7.58 5.89 14.97
C GLY A 27 -6.18 5.91 15.57
N CYS A 28 -5.21 5.35 14.83
CA CYS A 28 -3.82 5.31 15.24
C CYS A 28 -3.23 6.73 15.30
N PRO A 29 -2.67 7.17 16.44
CA PRO A 29 -2.10 8.52 16.56
C PRO A 29 -0.95 8.78 15.58
N TRP A 30 -0.15 7.76 15.27
CA TRP A 30 0.97 7.88 14.33
C TRP A 30 0.49 8.09 12.89
N ASP A 31 -0.50 7.32 12.43
CA ASP A 31 -1.07 7.47 11.08
C ASP A 31 -1.73 8.83 10.89
N ARG A 32 -2.47 9.29 11.90
CA ARG A 32 -3.10 10.62 11.89
C ARG A 32 -2.07 11.75 11.82
N ALA A 33 -0.91 11.59 12.44
CA ALA A 33 0.16 12.58 12.43
C ALA A 33 0.94 12.63 11.11
N GLN A 34 0.78 11.65 10.22
CA GLN A 34 1.48 11.63 8.94
C GLN A 34 1.05 12.77 8.01
N THR A 35 2.05 13.35 7.35
CA THR A 35 1.93 14.34 6.29
C THR A 35 2.69 13.87 5.05
N LEU A 36 2.45 14.47 3.88
CA LEU A 36 3.23 14.16 2.68
C LEU A 36 4.75 14.39 2.89
N GLN A 37 5.13 15.35 3.75
CA GLN A 37 6.53 15.60 4.07
C GLN A 37 7.15 14.50 4.93
N SER A 38 6.41 13.98 5.92
CA SER A 38 6.91 12.87 6.76
C SER A 38 6.96 11.55 5.99
N MET A 39 6.02 11.32 5.07
CA MET A 39 5.95 10.09 4.27
C MET A 39 6.92 10.06 3.08
N LYS A 40 7.44 11.21 2.65
CA LYS A 40 8.31 11.31 1.45
C LYS A 40 9.45 10.28 1.46
N ARG A 41 10.08 10.08 2.62
CA ARG A 41 11.19 9.14 2.76
C ARG A 41 10.73 7.70 2.49
N CYS A 42 9.70 7.24 3.20
CA CYS A 42 9.15 5.89 3.03
C CYS A 42 8.71 5.66 1.58
N ILE A 43 7.99 6.61 0.96
CA ILE A 43 7.56 6.47 -0.44
C ILE A 43 8.74 6.24 -1.39
N ILE A 44 9.87 6.91 -1.16
CA ILE A 44 11.08 6.73 -1.98
C ILE A 44 11.74 5.38 -1.68
N GLU A 45 11.84 4.99 -0.40
CA GLU A 45 12.43 3.72 0.03
C GLU A 45 11.68 2.53 -0.61
N GLU A 46 10.35 2.48 -0.47
CA GLU A 46 9.49 1.42 -1.03
C GLU A 46 9.60 1.37 -2.57
N ALA A 47 9.66 2.54 -3.24
CA ALA A 47 9.84 2.59 -4.68
C ALA A 47 11.18 1.98 -5.13
N TYR A 48 12.25 2.19 -4.34
CA TYR A 48 13.54 1.54 -4.60
C TYR A 48 13.48 0.04 -4.33
N GLU A 49 12.79 -0.39 -3.28
CA GLU A 49 12.63 -1.82 -2.95
C GLU A 49 11.87 -2.57 -4.04
N VAL A 50 10.81 -1.97 -4.60
CA VAL A 50 10.12 -2.48 -5.80
C VAL A 50 11.10 -2.64 -6.97
N THR A 51 11.91 -1.62 -7.26
CA THR A 51 12.88 -1.71 -8.37
C THR A 51 13.94 -2.78 -8.13
N GLN A 52 14.39 -2.93 -6.89
CA GLN A 52 15.34 -3.96 -6.51
C GLN A 52 14.74 -5.36 -6.71
N ALA A 53 13.49 -5.59 -6.28
CA ALA A 53 12.82 -6.87 -6.47
C ALA A 53 12.68 -7.25 -7.95
N ILE A 54 12.43 -6.26 -8.83
CA ILE A 54 12.43 -6.45 -10.29
C ILE A 54 13.82 -6.86 -10.80
N ASP A 55 14.87 -6.15 -10.40
CA ASP A 55 16.24 -6.43 -10.83
C ASP A 55 16.69 -7.83 -10.37
N GLU A 56 16.26 -8.25 -9.18
CA GLU A 56 16.54 -9.57 -8.59
C GLU A 56 15.66 -10.69 -9.17
N ASN A 57 14.64 -10.37 -9.97
CA ASN A 57 13.60 -11.29 -10.43
C ASN A 57 12.91 -12.04 -9.28
N ASP A 58 12.75 -11.38 -8.13
CA ASP A 58 12.10 -11.94 -6.95
C ASP A 58 10.61 -11.57 -6.92
N MET A 59 9.76 -12.51 -7.35
CA MET A 59 8.33 -12.29 -7.44
C MET A 59 7.62 -12.24 -6.09
N GLU A 60 8.17 -12.89 -5.05
CA GLU A 60 7.59 -12.85 -3.71
C GLU A 60 7.86 -11.48 -3.09
N LYS A 61 9.10 -11.00 -3.19
CA LYS A 61 9.47 -9.66 -2.74
C LYS A 61 8.72 -8.59 -3.50
N LEU A 62 8.62 -8.71 -4.84
CA LEU A 62 7.87 -7.74 -5.65
C LEU A 62 6.40 -7.63 -5.23
N ARG A 63 5.79 -8.75 -4.80
CA ARG A 63 4.42 -8.74 -4.30
C ARG A 63 4.31 -8.00 -2.96
N GLU A 64 5.28 -8.20 -2.06
CA GLU A 64 5.34 -7.54 -0.75
C GLU A 64 5.51 -6.01 -0.87
N GLU A 65 6.46 -5.54 -1.69
CA GLU A 65 6.74 -4.10 -1.78
C GLU A 65 5.64 -3.31 -2.53
N LEU A 66 4.77 -3.98 -3.27
CA LEU A 66 3.60 -3.36 -3.93
C LEU A 66 2.38 -3.21 -3.01
N GLY A 67 2.39 -3.85 -1.83
CA GLY A 67 1.30 -3.88 -0.84
C GLY A 67 0.74 -5.28 -0.60
#